data_AF-A0A7S3NTD1-F1
#
_entry.id   AF-A0A7S3NTD1-F1
#
_cell.length_a   1.000
_cell.length_b   1.000
_cell.length_c   1.000
_cell.angle_alpha   90.00
_cell.angle_beta   90.00
_cell.angle_gamma   90.00
#
_symmetry.space_group_name_H-M   'P 1'
#
loop_
_entity.id
_entity.type
_entity.pdbx_description
1 polymer ?
#
loop_
_entity_poly.entity_id
_entity_poly.type
_entity_poly.pdbx_seq_one_letter_code
_entity_poly.pdbx_strand_id
1 'polypeptide(L)'
;MYGKPVDVKATRLAAPAVKGTKTITVTHTPSDWKKGDKLGIAPSGRDWEQRDAVTIDSISGSTITLNEDLNFNHYGAASVDASVSGTIDIRAEVVHLSRNIKIVGTDTDRWGAHIVTAHNQDSQFLNGKLSTVTRRGWAIIDHVEFFNCSQYDTDKAAVRFADISGLGTDDIRSKVTNSAIHDGLGIGIMVTSAEDVIVDSNVVWFQHIGGIWMKKSDNTTITNNIVAGMGTRYWSGETRLDEIAAFNICNKDQNC
;
A
#
# COMPACT_ATOMS: atom_id res chain seq x y z
N MET A 1 -8.42 9.58 -10.79
CA MET A 1 -7.04 10.08 -10.86
C MET A 1 -6.21 9.05 -11.59
N TYR A 2 -5.54 9.47 -12.66
CA TYR A 2 -4.68 8.59 -13.47
C TYR A 2 -3.30 9.22 -13.55
N GLY A 3 -2.33 8.60 -12.89
CA GLY A 3 -0.93 8.98 -12.94
C GLY A 3 -0.24 8.47 -14.19
N LYS A 4 1.04 8.79 -14.30
CA LYS A 4 1.92 8.26 -15.33
C LYS A 4 2.23 6.78 -14.99
N PRO A 5 2.13 5.86 -15.96
CA PRO A 5 2.50 4.48 -15.75
C PRO A 5 3.93 4.29 -15.23
N VAL A 6 4.10 3.30 -14.36
CA VAL A 6 5.40 2.82 -13.87
C VAL A 6 5.59 1.40 -14.39
N ASP A 7 6.67 1.17 -15.12
CA ASP A 7 6.95 -0.10 -15.81
C ASP A 7 7.24 -1.22 -14.81
N VAL A 8 7.99 -0.91 -13.75
CA VAL A 8 8.40 -1.89 -12.74
C VAL A 8 8.09 -1.40 -11.34
N LYS A 9 7.07 -2.01 -10.73
CA LYS A 9 6.67 -1.71 -9.34
C LYS A 9 7.59 -2.35 -8.30
N ALA A 10 8.24 -3.46 -8.63
CA ALA A 10 9.14 -4.16 -7.74
C ALA A 10 10.17 -5.01 -8.51
N THR A 11 11.33 -5.20 -7.90
CA THR A 11 12.42 -6.07 -8.35
C THR A 11 13.00 -6.80 -7.14
N ARG A 12 14.03 -7.62 -7.31
CA ARG A 12 14.72 -8.29 -6.18
C ARG A 12 16.18 -7.95 -6.16
N LEU A 13 16.80 -8.08 -4.99
CA LEU A 13 18.25 -7.96 -4.87
C LEU A 13 18.96 -9.09 -5.63
N ALA A 14 19.94 -8.72 -6.46
CA ALA A 14 20.83 -9.64 -7.18
C ALA A 14 22.15 -9.91 -6.44
N ALA A 15 22.38 -9.24 -5.31
CA ALA A 15 23.52 -9.47 -4.43
C ALA A 15 23.14 -9.05 -2.99
N PRO A 16 23.80 -9.59 -1.95
CA PRO A 16 23.58 -9.15 -0.58
C PRO A 16 23.79 -7.65 -0.44
N ALA A 17 22.87 -6.95 0.22
CA ALA A 17 23.01 -5.55 0.56
C ALA A 17 23.35 -5.44 2.05
N VAL A 18 24.57 -4.97 2.34
CA VAL A 18 25.11 -4.94 3.69
C VAL A 18 24.77 -3.62 4.36
N LYS A 19 24.40 -3.68 5.64
CA LYS A 19 24.21 -2.52 6.51
C LYS A 19 25.40 -1.56 6.41
N GLY A 20 25.12 -0.25 6.36
CA GLY A 20 26.13 0.80 6.26
C GLY A 20 26.63 1.06 4.83
N THR A 21 26.17 0.30 3.84
CA THR A 21 26.46 0.58 2.42
C THR A 21 25.40 1.47 1.79
N LYS A 22 25.75 2.13 0.70
CA LYS A 22 24.87 3.00 -0.09
C LYS A 22 24.53 2.42 -1.47
N THR A 23 24.75 1.13 -1.68
CA THR A 23 24.62 0.54 -3.00
C THR A 23 23.87 -0.77 -2.92
N ILE A 24 22.86 -0.92 -3.77
CA ILE A 24 22.15 -2.17 -3.95
C ILE A 24 22.27 -2.61 -5.41
N THR A 25 22.32 -3.92 -5.64
CA THR A 25 22.28 -4.50 -6.99
C THR A 25 20.96 -5.22 -7.17
N VAL A 26 20.24 -4.96 -8.25
CA VAL A 26 18.91 -5.53 -8.52
C VAL A 26 18.91 -6.46 -9.72
N THR A 27 18.00 -7.45 -9.74
CA THR A 27 17.89 -8.45 -10.81
C THR A 27 17.36 -7.88 -12.11
N HIS A 28 16.54 -6.85 -12.01
CA HIS A 28 15.95 -6.15 -13.14
C HIS A 28 16.04 -4.67 -12.85
N THR A 29 16.75 -3.94 -13.73
CA THR A 29 16.84 -2.48 -13.69
C THR A 29 15.60 -1.88 -14.32
N PRO A 30 14.82 -1.10 -13.57
CA PRO A 30 13.67 -0.39 -14.13
C PRO A 30 14.12 0.76 -15.01
N SER A 31 13.51 0.88 -16.20
CA SER A 31 13.78 1.97 -17.16
C SER A 31 13.28 3.33 -16.70
N ASP A 32 12.34 3.35 -15.77
CA ASP A 32 11.56 4.52 -15.38
C ASP A 32 11.87 5.04 -13.97
N TRP A 33 12.65 4.28 -13.18
CA TRP A 33 13.18 4.75 -11.90
C TRP A 33 14.27 5.81 -12.12
N LYS A 34 14.31 6.80 -11.24
CA LYS A 34 15.25 7.94 -11.38
C LYS A 34 15.74 8.46 -10.04
N LYS A 35 16.79 9.28 -10.09
CA LYS A 35 17.27 10.04 -8.94
C LYS A 35 16.11 10.79 -8.26
N GLY A 36 16.04 10.66 -6.93
CA GLY A 36 15.00 11.26 -6.09
C GLY A 36 13.78 10.37 -5.85
N ASP A 37 13.63 9.25 -6.56
CA ASP A 37 12.57 8.29 -6.28
C ASP A 37 12.84 7.54 -4.97
N LYS A 38 11.77 7.20 -4.25
CA LYS A 38 11.79 6.42 -3.02
C LYS A 38 11.63 4.93 -3.31
N LEU A 39 12.42 4.12 -2.61
CA LEU A 39 12.37 2.67 -2.63
C LEU A 39 12.12 2.12 -1.24
N GLY A 40 11.38 1.01 -1.15
CA GLY A 40 11.32 0.17 0.04
C GLY A 40 12.11 -1.12 -0.19
N ILE A 41 12.92 -1.54 0.77
CA ILE A 41 13.65 -2.81 0.75
C ILE A 41 13.05 -3.70 1.83
N ALA A 42 12.33 -4.74 1.40
CA ALA A 42 11.58 -5.62 2.27
C ALA A 42 12.50 -6.43 3.19
N PRO A 43 12.05 -6.75 4.42
CA PRO A 43 12.76 -7.68 5.28
C PRO A 43 13.00 -9.01 4.58
N SER A 44 14.18 -9.58 4.78
CA SER A 44 14.60 -10.85 4.17
C SER A 44 15.23 -11.81 5.18
N GLY A 45 15.14 -11.46 6.47
CA GLY A 45 15.54 -12.30 7.59
C GLY A 45 14.36 -12.66 8.49
N ARG A 46 14.66 -13.11 9.72
CA ARG A 46 13.65 -13.48 10.72
C ARG A 46 12.91 -12.28 11.31
N ASP A 47 13.59 -11.15 11.37
CA ASP A 47 13.07 -9.94 11.97
C ASP A 47 12.39 -9.08 10.90
N TRP A 48 11.06 -9.01 10.99
CA TRP A 48 10.21 -8.29 10.06
C TRP A 48 10.32 -6.77 10.20
N GLU A 49 10.97 -6.27 11.27
CA GLU A 49 11.26 -4.86 11.44
C GLU A 49 12.44 -4.38 10.59
N GLN A 50 13.28 -5.31 10.11
CA GLN A 50 14.49 -5.03 9.34
C GLN A 50 14.19 -4.68 7.88
N ARG A 51 13.57 -3.53 7.68
CA ARG A 51 13.27 -2.92 6.39
C ARG A 51 14.02 -1.60 6.25
N ASP A 52 14.30 -1.22 5.02
CA ASP A 52 14.85 0.11 4.72
C ASP A 52 13.93 0.86 3.76
N ALA A 53 13.81 2.17 3.94
CA ALA A 53 13.18 3.08 2.99
C ALA A 53 14.23 4.10 2.58
N VAL A 54 14.60 4.12 1.30
CA VAL A 54 15.79 4.83 0.81
C VAL A 54 15.46 5.64 -0.43
N THR A 55 16.27 6.66 -0.72
CA THR A 55 16.11 7.47 -1.94
C THR A 55 17.23 7.20 -2.94
N ILE A 56 16.88 7.08 -4.21
CA ILE A 56 17.84 6.88 -5.29
C ILE A 56 18.68 8.15 -5.47
N ASP A 57 20.00 8.02 -5.41
CA ASP A 57 20.94 9.06 -5.82
C ASP A 57 21.34 8.94 -7.30
N SER A 58 21.65 7.72 -7.75
CA SER A 58 22.01 7.43 -9.15
C SER A 58 21.76 5.96 -9.50
N ILE A 59 21.60 5.67 -10.80
CA ILE A 59 21.43 4.32 -11.33
C ILE A 59 22.46 4.11 -12.44
N SER A 60 23.20 3.01 -12.38
CA SER A 60 24.15 2.58 -13.39
C SER A 60 24.00 1.07 -13.64
N GLY A 61 23.37 0.71 -14.76
CA GLY A 61 23.01 -0.67 -15.04
C GLY A 61 22.12 -1.26 -13.93
N SER A 62 22.51 -2.40 -13.36
CA SER A 62 21.81 -3.06 -12.24
C SER A 62 22.14 -2.50 -10.87
N THR A 63 23.04 -1.52 -10.78
CA THR A 63 23.48 -0.95 -9.51
C THR A 63 22.77 0.38 -9.25
N ILE A 64 22.12 0.46 -8.09
CA ILE A 64 21.45 1.67 -7.61
C ILE A 64 22.27 2.21 -6.44
N THR A 65 22.73 3.45 -6.57
CA THR A 65 23.36 4.21 -5.49
C THR A 65 22.27 4.98 -4.74
N LEU A 66 22.33 4.92 -3.41
CA LEU A 66 21.39 5.50 -2.47
C LEU A 66 21.97 6.79 -1.88
N ASN A 67 21.11 7.71 -1.47
CA ASN A 67 21.54 8.93 -0.77
C ASN A 67 21.94 8.66 0.69
N GLU A 68 21.38 7.61 1.30
CA GLU A 68 21.54 7.23 2.70
C GLU A 68 22.13 5.81 2.84
N ASP A 69 22.73 5.54 4.00
CA ASP A 69 23.27 4.22 4.34
C ASP A 69 22.13 3.27 4.71
N LEU A 70 22.23 1.99 4.34
CA LEU A 70 21.29 0.96 4.78
C LEU A 70 21.38 0.74 6.29
N ASN A 71 20.23 0.69 6.96
CA ASN A 71 20.18 0.43 8.39
C ASN A 71 20.27 -1.06 8.73
N PHE A 72 19.90 -1.92 7.78
CA PHE A 72 19.85 -3.37 7.96
C PHE A 72 20.55 -4.14 6.85
N ASN A 73 20.83 -5.42 7.12
CA ASN A 73 21.33 -6.34 6.10
C ASN A 73 20.13 -6.92 5.35
N HIS A 74 20.23 -6.98 4.03
CA HIS A 74 19.21 -7.59 3.19
C HIS A 74 19.82 -8.71 2.36
N TYR A 75 19.15 -9.86 2.39
CA TYR A 75 19.57 -11.01 1.62
C TYR A 75 19.34 -10.78 0.12
N GLY A 76 20.39 -11.00 -0.66
CA GLY A 76 20.33 -11.13 -2.10
C GLY A 76 21.22 -12.31 -2.49
N ALA A 77 20.89 -12.99 -3.58
CA ALA A 77 21.66 -14.17 -3.99
C ALA A 77 22.72 -13.79 -5.01
N ALA A 78 23.99 -14.00 -4.68
CA ALA A 78 25.06 -14.05 -5.69
C ALA A 78 25.09 -15.42 -6.42
N SER A 79 24.56 -16.47 -5.77
CA SER A 79 24.38 -17.83 -6.30
C SER A 79 23.27 -18.56 -5.51
N VAL A 80 22.73 -19.65 -6.06
CA VAL A 80 21.61 -20.42 -5.45
C VAL A 80 22.15 -21.33 -4.35
N ASP A 81 21.51 -21.36 -3.17
CA ASP A 81 21.84 -22.33 -2.13
C ASP A 81 21.43 -23.74 -2.59
N ALA A 82 22.43 -24.56 -2.91
CA ALA A 82 22.23 -25.92 -3.41
C ALA A 82 21.74 -26.92 -2.33
N SER A 83 21.65 -26.50 -1.07
CA SER A 83 21.20 -27.34 0.05
C SER A 83 19.67 -27.43 0.21
N VAL A 84 18.92 -26.60 -0.52
CA VAL A 84 17.45 -26.60 -0.48
C VAL A 84 16.90 -27.39 -1.68
N SER A 85 16.13 -28.45 -1.41
CA SER A 85 15.38 -29.14 -2.45
C SER A 85 14.17 -28.30 -2.88
N GLY A 86 14.18 -27.81 -4.11
CA GLY A 86 13.19 -26.86 -4.64
C GLY A 86 13.74 -25.43 -4.74
N THR A 87 13.04 -24.55 -5.44
CA THR A 87 13.40 -23.14 -5.58
C THR A 87 12.55 -22.28 -4.66
N ILE A 88 13.09 -21.91 -3.51
CA ILE A 88 12.54 -20.83 -2.67
C ILE A 88 13.38 -19.58 -2.92
N ASP A 89 12.75 -18.53 -3.46
CA ASP A 89 13.41 -17.24 -3.68
C ASP A 89 13.12 -16.32 -2.47
N ILE A 90 14.10 -16.21 -1.57
CA ILE A 90 14.03 -15.37 -0.36
C ILE A 90 14.76 -14.02 -0.53
N ARG A 91 15.15 -13.66 -1.76
CA ARG A 91 15.85 -12.39 -2.01
C ARG A 91 14.93 -11.23 -1.64
N ALA A 92 15.49 -10.23 -0.97
CA ALA A 92 14.76 -9.06 -0.55
C ALA A 92 14.11 -8.38 -1.77
N GLU A 93 12.81 -8.11 -1.64
CA GLU A 93 12.06 -7.37 -2.64
C GLU A 93 12.36 -5.88 -2.48
N VAL A 94 12.64 -5.21 -3.61
CA VAL A 94 12.86 -3.77 -3.70
C VAL A 94 11.67 -3.19 -4.43
N VAL A 95 10.83 -2.43 -3.72
CA VAL A 95 9.58 -1.86 -4.22
C VAL A 95 9.73 -0.37 -4.53
N HIS A 96 9.07 0.10 -5.59
CA HIS A 96 9.06 1.51 -5.98
C HIS A 96 7.87 2.23 -5.37
N LEU A 97 8.16 3.23 -4.53
CA LEU A 97 7.15 3.97 -3.77
C LEU A 97 6.72 5.27 -4.45
N SER A 98 7.52 5.81 -5.38
CA SER A 98 7.26 7.11 -5.98
C SER A 98 6.32 7.07 -7.19
N ARG A 99 5.36 8.00 -7.25
CA ARG A 99 4.52 8.25 -8.44
C ARG A 99 4.49 9.75 -8.77
N ASN A 100 4.05 10.11 -9.99
CA ASN A 100 4.03 11.51 -10.41
C ASN A 100 2.88 12.32 -9.77
N ILE A 101 1.75 11.69 -9.50
CA ILE A 101 0.66 12.27 -8.72
C ILE A 101 0.86 11.81 -7.28
N LYS A 102 1.09 12.76 -6.38
CA LYS A 102 1.36 12.49 -4.97
C LYS A 102 0.36 13.23 -4.08
N ILE A 103 -0.32 12.48 -3.23
CA ILE A 103 -1.18 12.98 -2.16
C ILE A 103 -0.38 12.84 -0.88
N VAL A 104 -0.27 13.94 -0.13
CA VAL A 104 0.52 14.01 1.09
C VAL A 104 -0.39 14.37 2.25
N GLY A 105 -0.44 13.51 3.26
CA GLY A 105 -1.02 13.87 4.54
C GLY A 105 -0.01 14.60 5.43
N THR A 106 -0.51 15.54 6.22
CA THR A 106 0.25 16.16 7.32
C THR A 106 0.24 15.23 8.52
N ASP A 107 1.33 15.15 9.26
CA ASP A 107 1.34 14.50 10.58
C ASP A 107 1.09 15.55 11.68
N THR A 108 -0.09 16.14 11.67
CA THR A 108 -0.56 17.00 12.76
C THR A 108 -1.57 16.21 13.58
N ASP A 109 -1.28 16.03 14.86
CA ASP A 109 -2.08 15.25 15.81
C ASP A 109 -2.35 13.79 15.40
N ARG A 110 -1.55 13.23 14.49
CA ARG A 110 -1.74 11.91 13.87
C ARG A 110 -2.93 11.80 12.91
N TRP A 111 -3.36 12.93 12.33
CA TRP A 111 -4.46 13.02 11.36
C TRP A 111 -3.94 13.23 9.94
N GLY A 112 -3.54 12.15 9.28
CA GLY A 112 -3.18 12.17 7.88
C GLY A 112 -4.38 12.34 6.94
N ALA A 113 -4.07 12.61 5.67
CA ALA A 113 -5.08 12.72 4.62
C ALA A 113 -5.77 11.37 4.38
N HIS A 114 -7.05 11.40 3.97
CA HIS A 114 -7.84 10.20 3.71
C HIS A 114 -8.78 10.49 2.54
N ILE A 115 -8.75 9.62 1.52
CA ILE A 115 -9.71 9.65 0.42
C ILE A 115 -10.82 8.62 0.66
N VAL A 116 -12.07 9.10 0.72
CA VAL A 116 -13.26 8.27 0.87
C VAL A 116 -14.08 8.30 -0.42
N THR A 117 -14.45 7.12 -0.90
CA THR A 117 -15.50 6.93 -1.90
C THR A 117 -16.65 6.18 -1.26
N ALA A 118 -17.85 6.75 -1.30
CA ALA A 118 -19.01 6.17 -0.64
C ALA A 118 -20.32 6.49 -1.34
N HIS A 119 -21.35 5.69 -1.06
CA HIS A 119 -22.73 6.08 -1.29
C HIS A 119 -23.30 6.68 -0.01
N ASN A 120 -23.95 7.84 -0.09
CA ASN A 120 -24.52 8.52 1.07
C ASN A 120 -26.02 8.73 0.90
N GLN A 121 -26.76 8.62 1.99
CA GLN A 121 -28.16 9.06 2.03
C GLN A 121 -28.20 10.55 2.36
N ASP A 122 -28.92 11.29 1.55
CA ASP A 122 -29.10 12.74 1.65
C ASP A 122 -30.60 13.07 1.68
N SER A 123 -30.96 14.22 2.23
CA SER A 123 -32.35 14.68 2.32
C SER A 123 -32.58 15.85 1.37
N GLN A 124 -33.51 15.67 0.45
CA GLN A 124 -33.83 16.66 -0.59
C GLN A 124 -35.33 16.90 -0.67
N PHE A 125 -35.75 18.15 -0.87
CA PHE A 125 -37.12 18.44 -1.31
C PHE A 125 -37.27 18.13 -2.80
N LEU A 126 -38.10 17.14 -3.11
CA LEU A 126 -38.51 16.78 -4.47
C LEU A 126 -40.02 17.04 -4.57
N ASN A 127 -40.43 17.91 -5.50
CA ASN A 127 -41.83 18.32 -5.70
C ASN A 127 -42.53 18.77 -4.41
N GLY A 128 -41.83 19.54 -3.57
CA GLY A 128 -42.37 20.06 -2.30
C GLY A 128 -42.44 19.06 -1.15
N LYS A 129 -41.96 17.82 -1.32
CA LYS A 129 -41.91 16.79 -0.27
C LYS A 129 -40.47 16.44 0.09
N LEU A 130 -40.17 16.39 1.39
CA LEU A 130 -38.90 15.90 1.89
C LEU A 130 -38.76 14.41 1.53
N SER A 131 -37.71 14.09 0.79
CA SER A 131 -37.44 12.75 0.26
C SER A 131 -35.98 12.38 0.52
N THR A 132 -35.72 11.11 0.82
CA THR A 132 -34.36 10.58 0.89
C THR A 132 -33.85 10.29 -0.51
N VAL A 133 -32.68 10.80 -0.85
CA VAL A 133 -31.99 10.54 -2.11
C VAL A 133 -30.63 9.90 -1.83
N THR A 134 -30.24 8.91 -2.63
CA THR A 134 -28.92 8.30 -2.52
C THR A 134 -27.95 9.02 -3.45
N ARG A 135 -26.88 9.60 -2.89
CA ARG A 135 -25.74 10.12 -3.63
C ARG A 135 -24.76 8.99 -3.86
N ARG A 136 -24.52 8.62 -5.12
CA ARG A 136 -23.58 7.56 -5.49
C ARG A 136 -22.26 8.18 -5.93
N GLY A 137 -21.17 7.79 -5.28
CA GLY A 137 -19.81 8.15 -5.65
C GLY A 137 -19.04 6.92 -6.14
N TRP A 138 -18.18 7.12 -7.12
CA TRP A 138 -17.22 6.13 -7.59
C TRP A 138 -15.85 6.78 -7.74
N ALA A 139 -14.79 5.99 -7.62
CA ALA A 139 -13.45 6.47 -7.87
C ALA A 139 -12.63 5.46 -8.66
N ILE A 140 -11.91 5.99 -9.64
CA ILE A 140 -10.88 5.25 -10.35
C ILE A 140 -9.54 5.92 -10.04
N ILE A 141 -8.67 5.20 -9.34
CA ILE A 141 -7.36 5.66 -8.88
C ILE A 141 -6.33 4.72 -9.50
N ASP A 142 -5.41 5.26 -10.30
CA ASP A 142 -4.38 4.46 -10.97
C ASP A 142 -3.05 5.21 -10.98
N HIS A 143 -1.94 4.55 -10.61
CA HIS A 143 -0.60 5.14 -10.54
C HIS A 143 -0.48 6.39 -9.65
N VAL A 144 -1.13 6.38 -8.48
CA VAL A 144 -1.08 7.50 -7.51
C VAL A 144 -0.24 7.12 -6.29
N GLU A 145 0.56 8.06 -5.79
CA GLU A 145 1.29 7.93 -4.53
C GLU A 145 0.50 8.58 -3.40
N PHE A 146 0.31 7.85 -2.31
CA PHE A 146 -0.26 8.31 -1.05
C PHE A 146 0.82 8.21 0.01
N PHE A 147 1.36 9.35 0.43
CA PHE A 147 2.39 9.42 1.46
C PHE A 147 1.79 10.00 2.74
N ASN A 148 2.03 9.33 3.87
CA ASN A 148 1.58 9.80 5.18
C ASN A 148 0.05 10.05 5.25
N CYS A 149 -0.69 9.22 4.52
CA CYS A 149 -2.14 9.23 4.50
C CYS A 149 -2.67 8.15 5.46
N SER A 150 -3.90 8.31 5.96
CA SER A 150 -4.56 7.61 7.07
C SER A 150 -4.43 8.29 8.44
N GLN A 151 -5.37 8.00 9.34
CA GLN A 151 -5.41 8.57 10.69
C GLN A 151 -5.16 7.49 11.74
N TYR A 152 -4.25 7.78 12.67
CA TYR A 152 -3.95 6.90 13.79
C TYR A 152 -5.23 6.64 14.59
N ASP A 153 -5.36 5.41 15.10
CA ASP A 153 -6.45 5.04 16.00
C ASP A 153 -7.89 5.08 15.43
N THR A 154 -8.04 5.06 14.11
CA THR A 154 -9.35 5.05 13.44
C THR A 154 -9.39 4.16 12.20
N ASP A 155 -10.60 3.89 11.70
CA ASP A 155 -10.83 3.22 10.41
C ASP A 155 -10.70 4.18 9.19
N LYS A 156 -10.04 5.32 9.37
CA LYS A 156 -9.83 6.29 8.29
C LYS A 156 -8.54 5.97 7.56
N ALA A 157 -8.65 5.01 6.63
CA ALA A 157 -7.54 4.52 5.80
C ALA A 157 -6.98 5.61 4.87
N ALA A 158 -5.87 5.37 4.18
CA ALA A 158 -5.38 6.31 3.17
C ALA A 158 -6.36 6.37 1.98
N VAL A 159 -6.80 5.20 1.52
CA VAL A 159 -7.82 5.01 0.48
C VAL A 159 -8.93 4.13 1.02
N ARG A 160 -10.16 4.65 1.08
CA ARG A 160 -11.31 3.91 1.60
C ARG A 160 -12.49 3.92 0.62
N PHE A 161 -13.01 2.74 0.38
CA PHE A 161 -14.29 2.50 -0.27
C PHE A 161 -15.27 2.05 0.81
N ALA A 162 -16.33 2.82 1.05
CA ALA A 162 -17.24 2.61 2.16
C ALA A 162 -18.70 2.67 1.72
N ASP A 163 -19.53 1.74 2.21
CA ASP A 163 -20.99 1.81 2.08
C ASP A 163 -21.48 1.88 0.62
N ILE A 164 -20.74 1.26 -0.31
CA ILE A 164 -21.08 1.19 -1.74
C ILE A 164 -22.00 -0.01 -1.94
N SER A 165 -23.25 0.25 -2.31
CA SER A 165 -24.26 -0.80 -2.51
C SER A 165 -25.31 -0.43 -3.56
N GLY A 166 -26.01 -1.44 -4.07
CA GLY A 166 -27.07 -1.31 -5.06
C GLY A 166 -26.55 -1.01 -6.45
N LEU A 167 -25.35 -1.52 -6.80
CA LEU A 167 -24.74 -1.39 -8.11
C LEU A 167 -25.47 -2.29 -9.13
N GLY A 168 -25.84 -1.69 -10.27
CA GLY A 168 -26.33 -2.40 -11.45
C GLY A 168 -25.20 -2.71 -12.43
N THR A 169 -25.55 -3.36 -13.55
CA THR A 169 -24.58 -3.77 -14.59
C THR A 169 -23.86 -2.60 -15.27
N ASP A 170 -24.48 -1.41 -15.28
CA ASP A 170 -23.96 -0.22 -15.95
C ASP A 170 -23.26 0.75 -14.98
N ASP A 171 -23.24 0.44 -13.67
CA ASP A 171 -22.56 1.27 -12.69
C ASP A 171 -21.03 1.16 -12.83
N ILE A 172 -20.32 2.26 -12.59
CA ILE A 172 -18.87 2.30 -12.72
C ILE A 172 -18.23 1.63 -11.50
N ARG A 173 -17.48 0.57 -11.78
CA ARG A 173 -16.70 -0.16 -10.80
C ARG A 173 -15.59 0.71 -10.20
N SER A 174 -15.58 0.85 -8.88
CA SER A 174 -14.51 1.57 -8.19
C SER A 174 -13.21 0.76 -8.17
N LYS A 175 -12.07 1.44 -8.32
CA LYS A 175 -10.76 0.77 -8.30
C LYS A 175 -9.63 1.64 -7.78
N VAL A 176 -8.67 0.98 -7.14
CA VAL A 176 -7.33 1.51 -6.85
C VAL A 176 -6.30 0.53 -7.40
N THR A 177 -5.52 1.01 -8.37
CA THR A 177 -4.56 0.18 -9.12
C THR A 177 -3.18 0.82 -9.26
N ASN A 178 -2.13 0.01 -9.33
CA ASN A 178 -0.75 0.43 -9.60
C ASN A 178 -0.22 1.57 -8.69
N SER A 179 -0.88 1.78 -7.55
CA SER A 179 -0.66 2.92 -6.67
C SER A 179 0.29 2.53 -5.54
N ALA A 180 0.99 3.52 -4.99
CA ALA A 180 1.85 3.33 -3.83
C ALA A 180 1.19 4.00 -2.62
N ILE A 181 0.94 3.24 -1.56
CA ILE A 181 0.35 3.74 -0.32
C ILE A 181 1.35 3.48 0.79
N HIS A 182 1.98 4.52 1.31
CA HIS A 182 3.10 4.32 2.22
C HIS A 182 3.25 5.35 3.32
N ASP A 183 3.92 4.91 4.39
CA ASP A 183 4.20 5.66 5.61
C ASP A 183 2.94 6.21 6.30
N GLY A 184 1.86 5.44 6.29
CA GLY A 184 0.59 5.82 6.89
C GLY A 184 0.48 5.39 8.35
N LEU A 185 -0.10 6.24 9.20
CA LEU A 185 -0.27 5.98 10.63
C LEU A 185 -1.43 5.02 10.98
N GLY A 186 -2.20 4.61 9.98
CA GLY A 186 -3.39 3.80 10.10
C GLY A 186 -3.42 2.65 9.09
N ILE A 187 -4.57 2.49 8.44
CA ILE A 187 -4.79 1.47 7.40
C ILE A 187 -4.42 2.04 6.03
N GLY A 188 -3.75 1.25 5.18
CA GLY A 188 -3.42 1.66 3.82
C GLY A 188 -4.66 1.75 2.92
N ILE A 189 -5.25 0.60 2.58
CA ILE A 189 -6.43 0.51 1.74
C ILE A 189 -7.53 -0.22 2.51
N MET A 190 -8.74 0.34 2.52
CA MET A 190 -9.90 -0.28 3.17
C MET A 190 -11.10 -0.36 2.23
N VAL A 191 -11.71 -1.54 2.14
CA VAL A 191 -12.97 -1.79 1.46
C VAL A 191 -13.98 -2.28 2.49
N THR A 192 -14.89 -1.43 2.92
CA THR A 192 -15.81 -1.71 4.04
C THR A 192 -17.26 -1.51 3.67
N SER A 193 -18.12 -2.51 3.97
CA SER A 193 -19.54 -2.46 3.62
C SER A 193 -19.77 -2.08 2.15
N ALA A 194 -18.88 -2.51 1.26
CA ALA A 194 -18.82 -2.07 -0.12
C ALA A 194 -18.84 -3.26 -1.07
N GLU A 195 -19.48 -3.10 -2.22
CA GLU A 195 -19.53 -4.12 -3.25
C GLU A 195 -18.76 -3.70 -4.52
N ASP A 196 -18.24 -4.69 -5.24
CA ASP A 196 -17.64 -4.54 -6.57
C ASP A 196 -16.42 -3.57 -6.62
N VAL A 197 -15.46 -3.69 -5.70
CA VAL A 197 -14.22 -2.89 -5.74
C VAL A 197 -13.06 -3.68 -6.33
N ILE A 198 -12.15 -3.04 -7.07
CA ILE A 198 -10.86 -3.63 -7.51
C ILE A 198 -9.71 -3.00 -6.73
N VAL A 199 -8.90 -3.83 -6.08
CA VAL A 199 -7.64 -3.46 -5.44
C VAL A 199 -6.56 -4.29 -6.11
N ASP A 200 -5.88 -3.75 -7.12
CA ASP A 200 -4.91 -4.52 -7.92
C ASP A 200 -3.55 -3.84 -8.06
N SER A 201 -2.47 -4.64 -7.99
CA SER A 201 -1.12 -4.18 -8.35
C SER A 201 -0.59 -3.00 -7.53
N ASN A 202 -1.11 -2.77 -6.32
CA ASN A 202 -0.65 -1.69 -5.45
C ASN A 202 0.56 -2.12 -4.63
N VAL A 203 1.39 -1.15 -4.24
CA VAL A 203 2.43 -1.31 -3.22
C VAL A 203 1.93 -0.63 -1.96
N VAL A 204 1.68 -1.38 -0.90
CA VAL A 204 1.33 -0.86 0.43
C VAL A 204 2.49 -1.09 1.37
N TRP A 205 3.06 -0.01 1.89
CA TRP A 205 4.32 -0.04 2.64
C TRP A 205 4.19 0.71 3.96
N PHE A 206 4.80 0.20 5.03
CA PHE A 206 4.90 0.92 6.32
C PHE A 206 3.59 1.54 6.82
N GLN A 207 2.56 0.71 6.95
CA GLN A 207 1.29 1.09 7.59
C GLN A 207 1.30 0.61 9.04
N HIS A 208 0.82 1.44 9.97
CA HIS A 208 0.89 1.14 11.41
C HIS A 208 -0.30 0.33 11.96
N ILE A 209 -1.46 0.28 11.28
CA ILE A 209 -2.60 -0.57 11.68
C ILE A 209 -2.72 -1.77 10.75
N GLY A 210 -2.70 -1.54 9.44
CA GLY A 210 -2.81 -2.63 8.49
C GLY A 210 -2.63 -2.20 7.04
N GLY A 211 -2.28 -3.15 6.20
CA GLY A 211 -2.05 -2.89 4.78
C GLY A 211 -3.34 -2.75 4.00
N ILE A 212 -3.98 -3.89 3.70
CA ILE A 212 -5.22 -3.96 2.93
C ILE A 212 -6.30 -4.66 3.74
N TRP A 213 -7.39 -3.95 4.01
CA TRP A 213 -8.51 -4.43 4.81
C TRP A 213 -9.77 -4.54 3.96
N MET A 214 -10.41 -5.70 4.02
CA MET A 214 -11.73 -5.94 3.45
C MET A 214 -12.67 -6.37 4.57
N LYS A 215 -13.73 -5.59 4.81
CA LYS A 215 -14.67 -5.82 5.92
C LYS A 215 -16.11 -5.75 5.45
N LYS A 216 -16.87 -6.81 5.66
CA LYS A 216 -18.31 -6.85 5.33
C LYS A 216 -18.61 -6.48 3.87
N SER A 217 -17.70 -6.86 2.96
CA SER A 217 -17.71 -6.45 1.56
C SER A 217 -17.82 -7.68 0.67
N ASP A 218 -18.42 -7.51 -0.51
CA ASP A 218 -18.69 -8.57 -1.48
C ASP A 218 -18.22 -8.18 -2.89
N ASN A 219 -18.05 -9.19 -3.75
CA ASN A 219 -17.62 -9.03 -5.14
C ASN A 219 -16.33 -8.18 -5.33
N THR A 220 -15.47 -8.13 -4.31
CA THR A 220 -14.23 -7.37 -4.32
C THR A 220 -13.08 -8.24 -4.83
N THR A 221 -12.26 -7.70 -5.74
CA THR A 221 -11.07 -8.37 -6.29
C THR A 221 -9.82 -7.76 -5.68
N ILE A 222 -9.01 -8.56 -5.01
CA ILE A 222 -7.72 -8.17 -4.43
C ILE A 222 -6.62 -9.03 -5.06
N THR A 223 -5.83 -8.45 -5.97
CA THR A 223 -4.85 -9.21 -6.76
C THR A 223 -3.52 -8.47 -6.92
N ASN A 224 -2.41 -9.18 -7.04
CA ASN A 224 -1.09 -8.63 -7.37
C ASN A 224 -0.56 -7.49 -6.48
N ASN A 225 -1.13 -7.28 -5.30
CA ASN A 225 -0.68 -6.25 -4.37
C ASN A 225 0.53 -6.74 -3.57
N ILE A 226 1.51 -5.86 -3.37
CA ILE A 226 2.63 -6.08 -2.46
C ILE A 226 2.32 -5.33 -1.18
N VAL A 227 2.26 -6.04 -0.06
CA VAL A 227 2.11 -5.43 1.26
C VAL A 227 3.30 -5.83 2.11
N ALA A 228 4.15 -4.87 2.45
CA ALA A 228 5.42 -5.15 3.10
C ALA A 228 5.84 -4.07 4.09
N GLY A 229 6.73 -4.44 5.00
CA GLY A 229 7.34 -3.51 5.95
C GLY A 229 6.33 -2.83 6.88
N MET A 230 5.29 -3.54 7.32
CA MET A 230 4.27 -3.01 8.23
C MET A 230 4.89 -2.47 9.53
N GLY A 231 4.26 -1.45 10.11
CA GLY A 231 4.64 -0.85 11.39
C GLY A 231 3.95 -1.52 12.57
N THR A 232 4.56 -1.41 13.75
CA THR A 232 3.86 -1.67 15.02
C THR A 232 2.93 -0.52 15.35
N ARG A 233 1.82 -0.85 16.01
CA ARG A 233 1.01 0.11 16.77
C ARG A 233 0.79 -0.41 18.18
N TYR A 234 0.86 0.49 19.14
CA TYR A 234 0.43 0.22 20.49
C TYR A 234 -0.90 0.92 20.78
N TRP A 235 -1.85 0.21 21.38
CA TRP A 235 -3.14 0.75 21.82
C TRP A 235 -3.24 0.75 23.35
N SER A 236 -4.16 1.55 23.89
CA SER A 236 -4.46 1.63 25.34
C SER A 236 -3.25 2.05 26.20
N GLY A 237 -2.69 3.23 25.93
CA GLY A 237 -1.58 3.78 26.72
C GLY A 237 -0.32 2.94 26.61
N GLU A 238 -0.04 2.42 25.41
CA GLU A 238 1.18 1.67 25.07
C GLU A 238 1.32 0.28 25.72
N THR A 239 0.25 -0.25 26.30
CA THR A 239 0.31 -1.53 27.04
C THR A 239 -0.02 -2.77 26.19
N ARG A 240 -0.65 -2.58 25.02
CA ARG A 240 -1.02 -3.68 24.12
C ARG A 240 -0.52 -3.41 22.71
N LEU A 241 0.29 -4.33 22.19
CA LEU A 241 0.67 -4.36 20.79
C LEU A 241 -0.53 -4.83 19.96
N ASP A 242 -0.90 -4.06 18.95
CA ASP A 242 -1.94 -4.44 18.00
C ASP A 242 -1.45 -5.55 17.08
N GLU A 243 -2.38 -6.35 16.55
CA GLU A 243 -2.02 -7.38 15.59
C GLU A 243 -1.65 -6.74 14.25
N ILE A 244 -0.44 -7.03 13.77
CA ILE A 244 0.04 -6.51 12.50
C ILE A 244 -0.52 -7.38 11.38
N ALA A 245 -1.47 -6.83 10.63
CA ALA A 245 -2.07 -7.52 9.50
C ALA A 245 -1.69 -6.84 8.18
N ALA A 246 -0.89 -7.53 7.36
CA ALA A 246 -0.68 -7.13 5.97
C ALA A 246 -2.01 -7.16 5.19
N PHE A 247 -2.75 -8.25 5.35
CA PHE A 247 -4.10 -8.43 4.82
C PHE A 247 -5.05 -8.81 5.94
N ASN A 248 -6.19 -8.11 6.04
CA ASN A 248 -7.31 -8.50 6.90
C ASN A 248 -8.55 -8.63 6.01
N ILE A 249 -9.04 -9.85 5.82
CA ILE A 249 -10.09 -10.15 4.84
C ILE A 249 -11.25 -10.84 5.56
N CYS A 250 -12.38 -10.15 5.63
CA CYS A 250 -13.62 -10.63 6.22
C CYS A 250 -14.78 -10.46 5.22
N ASN A 251 -15.46 -11.56 4.91
CA ASN A 251 -16.58 -11.57 3.97
C ASN A 251 -17.86 -10.97 4.61
N LYS A 252 -18.82 -10.56 3.78
CA LYS A 252 -20.09 -9.91 4.15
C LYS A 252 -20.86 -10.58 5.28
N ASP A 253 -20.89 -11.91 5.29
CA ASP A 253 -21.68 -12.72 6.23
C ASP A 253 -20.92 -13.11 7.51
N GLN A 254 -19.67 -12.67 7.69
CA GLN A 254 -18.87 -13.01 8.85
C GLN A 254 -18.87 -11.89 9.90
N ASN A 255 -18.99 -12.28 11.17
CA ASN A 255 -18.81 -11.37 12.30
C ASN A 255 -17.31 -11.16 12.54
N CYS A 256 -16.79 -10.16 11.82
CA CYS A 256 -15.54 -9.44 12.09
C CYS A 256 -15.84 -7.91 12.07
#